data_AF-A0A0F9N156-F1
#
_entry.id   AF-A0A0F9N156-F1
#
_cell.length_a   1.000
_cell.length_b   1.000
_cell.length_c   1.000
_cell.angle_alpha   90.00
_cell.angle_beta   90.00
_cell.angle_gamma   90.00
#
_symmetry.space_group_name_H-M   'P 1'
#
loop_
_entity.id
_entity.type
_entity.pdbx_description
1 polymer ?
#
loop_
_entity_poly.entity_id
_entity_poly.type
_entity_poly.pdbx_seq_one_letter_code
_entity_poly.pdbx_strand_id
1 'polypeptide(L)'
;FLPAEVLARAGRRETDDRLPAIVAGIKGADPDITLQAICTRLEAMRERTPRGRTRWQPSSVKMLLERAERLGLMPYESSQNQM
;
A
#
# COMPACT_ATOMS: atom_id res chain seq x y z
N PHE A 1 10.64 -23.00 -27.13
CA PHE A 1 9.51 -22.07 -27.37
C PHE A 1 8.91 -21.67 -26.04
N LEU A 2 8.56 -20.40 -25.87
CA LEU A 2 7.86 -19.93 -24.66
C LEU A 2 6.39 -20.40 -24.69
N PRO A 3 5.81 -20.81 -23.56
CA PRO A 3 4.43 -21.28 -23.52
C PRO A 3 3.42 -20.16 -23.85
N ALA A 4 2.29 -20.50 -24.46
CA ALA A 4 1.31 -19.52 -24.95
C ALA A 4 0.79 -18.57 -23.85
N GLU A 5 0.79 -19.02 -22.60
CA GLU A 5 0.40 -18.26 -21.41
C GLU A 5 1.30 -17.05 -21.11
N VAL A 6 2.59 -17.08 -21.46
CA VAL A 6 3.48 -15.91 -21.29
C VAL A 6 3.40 -14.93 -22.47
N LEU A 7 2.88 -15.40 -23.61
CA LEU A 7 2.60 -14.58 -24.80
C LEU A 7 1.19 -13.98 -24.77
N ALA A 8 0.31 -14.51 -23.91
CA ALA A 8 -0.99 -13.95 -23.64
C ALA A 8 -0.84 -12.53 -23.10
N ARG A 9 -1.77 -11.66 -23.48
CA ARG A 9 -1.82 -10.28 -22.99
C ARG A 9 -1.83 -10.30 -21.47
N ALA A 10 -0.84 -9.66 -20.85
CA ALA A 10 -0.85 -9.46 -19.41
C ALA A 10 -2.20 -8.84 -18.99
N GLY A 11 -2.85 -9.44 -18.00
CA GLY A 11 -4.07 -8.91 -17.42
C GLY A 11 -3.87 -7.44 -17.04
N ARG A 12 -4.96 -6.66 -17.05
CA ARG A 12 -4.90 -5.27 -16.61
C ARG A 12 -4.26 -5.24 -15.23
N ARG A 13 -3.07 -4.64 -15.11
CA ARG A 13 -2.43 -4.44 -13.82
C ARG A 13 -3.45 -3.68 -12.97
N GLU A 14 -3.83 -4.24 -11.83
CA GLU A 14 -4.59 -3.55 -10.79
C GLU A 14 -3.69 -2.44 -10.26
N THR A 15 -3.50 -1.39 -11.06
CA THR A 15 -2.40 -0.40 -10.93
C THR A 15 -2.39 0.29 -9.57
N ASP A 16 -3.46 0.17 -8.79
CA ASP A 16 -3.58 0.75 -7.47
C ASP A 16 -3.35 -0.20 -6.29
N ASP A 17 -3.29 -1.53 -6.46
CA ASP A 17 -3.27 -2.44 -5.28
C ASP A 17 -1.86 -2.73 -4.75
N ARG A 18 -0.83 -2.34 -5.52
CA ARG A 18 0.58 -2.42 -5.09
C ARG A 18 0.86 -1.53 -3.88
N LEU A 19 0.34 -0.31 -3.87
CA LEU A 19 0.61 0.64 -2.77
C LEU A 19 -0.05 0.18 -1.46
N PRO A 20 -1.34 -0.22 -1.44
CA PRO A 20 -1.97 -0.91 -0.31
C PRO A 20 -1.17 -2.12 0.18
N ALA A 21 -0.66 -2.97 -0.71
CA ALA A 21 0.16 -4.12 -0.31
C ALA A 21 1.47 -3.72 0.37
N ILE A 22 2.14 -2.66 -0.11
CA ILE A 22 3.37 -2.15 0.51
C ILE A 22 3.10 -1.57 1.89
N VAL A 23 2.11 -0.68 2.04
CA VAL A 23 1.79 -0.11 3.35
C VAL A 23 1.31 -1.17 4.34
N ALA A 24 0.59 -2.19 3.86
CA ALA A 24 0.21 -3.35 4.65
C ALA A 24 1.43 -4.12 5.17
N GLY A 25 2.41 -4.39 4.30
CA GLY A 25 3.65 -5.04 4.71
C GLY A 25 4.46 -4.22 5.71
N ILE A 26 4.50 -2.89 5.54
CA ILE A 26 5.20 -2.00 6.48
C ILE A 26 4.52 -2.00 7.86
N LYS A 27 3.19 -1.86 7.91
CA LYS A 27 2.41 -1.88 9.17
C LYS A 27 2.42 -3.27 9.82
N GLY A 28 2.38 -4.34 9.03
CA GLY A 28 2.48 -5.70 9.55
C GLY A 28 3.85 -6.04 10.14
N ALA A 29 4.93 -5.46 9.62
CA ALA A 29 6.28 -5.62 10.16
C ALA A 29 6.53 -4.82 11.45
N ASP A 30 5.77 -3.74 11.65
CA ASP A 30 5.84 -2.87 12.83
C ASP A 30 4.44 -2.27 13.10
N PRO A 31 3.61 -2.93 13.93
CA PRO A 31 2.25 -2.48 14.20
C PRO A 31 2.17 -1.11 14.86
N ASP A 32 3.21 -0.66 15.57
CA ASP A 32 3.20 0.63 16.26
C ASP A 32 3.73 1.77 15.38
N ILE A 33 4.12 1.47 14.14
CA ILE A 33 4.66 2.47 13.22
C ILE A 33 3.66 3.61 12.98
N THR A 34 4.17 4.83 13.08
CA THR A 34 3.36 6.03 12.82
C THR A 34 3.13 6.22 11.32
N LEU A 35 2.01 6.87 10.95
CA LEU A 35 1.72 7.24 9.55
C LEU A 35 2.86 8.06 8.92
N GLN A 36 3.49 8.94 9.71
CA GLN A 36 4.61 9.76 9.26
C GLN A 36 5.85 8.91 8.98
N ALA A 37 6.16 7.92 9.81
CA ALA A 37 7.26 6.99 9.57
C ALA A 37 7.02 6.12 8.32
N ILE A 38 5.77 5.72 8.06
CA ILE A 38 5.40 5.04 6.81
C ILE A 38 5.65 5.96 5.60
N CYS A 39 5.27 7.25 5.65
CA CYS A 39 5.58 8.21 4.59
C CYS A 39 7.09 8.25 4.30
N THR A 40 7.93 8.36 5.34
CA THR A 40 9.39 8.37 5.20
C THR A 40 9.92 7.09 4.56
N ARG A 41 9.38 5.93 4.93
CA ARG A 41 9.74 4.64 4.30
C ARG A 41 9.37 4.59 2.82
N LEU A 42 8.16 5.06 2.46
CA LEU A 42 7.71 5.12 1.06
C LEU A 42 8.60 6.07 0.22
N GLU A 43 8.99 7.21 0.78
CA GLU A 43 9.93 8.14 0.15
C GLU A 43 11.33 7.52 -0.03
N ALA A 44 11.84 6.83 0.99
CA ALA A 44 13.12 6.12 0.92
C ALA A 44 13.12 5.00 -0.14
N MET A 45 11.97 4.32 -0.32
CA MET A 45 11.75 3.32 -1.38
C MET A 45 11.54 3.96 -2.77
N ARG A 46 11.50 5.29 -2.88
CA ARG A 46 11.19 6.05 -4.11
C ARG A 46 9.83 5.69 -4.71
N GLU A 47 8.88 5.34 -3.86
CA GLU A 47 7.52 5.03 -4.29
C GLU A 47 6.81 6.29 -4.79
N ARG A 48 6.29 6.22 -6.02
CA ARG A 48 5.56 7.36 -6.60
C ARG A 48 4.24 7.54 -5.87
N THR A 49 3.91 8.80 -5.56
CA THR A 49 2.59 9.10 -5.03
C THR A 49 1.52 8.85 -6.11
N PRO A 50 0.33 8.32 -5.75
CA PRO A 50 -0.69 7.94 -6.73
C PRO A 50 -1.14 9.08 -7.66
N ARG A 51 -1.08 10.33 -7.19
CA ARG A 51 -1.49 11.53 -7.95
C ARG A 51 -0.32 12.43 -8.37
N GLY A 52 0.91 11.92 -8.41
CA GLY A 52 2.08 12.69 -8.88
C GLY A 52 2.47 13.88 -8.00
N ARG A 53 2.09 13.86 -6.72
CA ARG A 53 2.58 14.80 -5.72
C ARG A 53 4.05 14.54 -5.39
N THR A 54 4.75 15.60 -4.97
CA THR A 54 6.18 15.56 -4.65
C THR A 54 6.51 14.85 -3.34
N ARG A 55 5.56 14.75 -2.40
CA ARG A 55 5.78 14.16 -1.06
C ARG A 55 4.62 13.28 -0.61
N TRP A 56 4.93 12.28 0.19
CA TRP A 56 3.91 11.46 0.85
C TRP A 56 3.27 12.22 2.00
N GLN A 57 1.95 12.08 2.14
CA GLN A 57 1.17 12.72 3.20
C GLN A 57 0.59 11.64 4.12
N PRO A 58 0.56 11.84 5.45
CA PRO A 58 -0.01 10.87 6.38
C PRO A 58 -1.45 10.45 6.02
N SER A 59 -2.25 11.38 5.50
CA SER A 59 -3.61 11.12 5.02
C SER A 59 -3.66 10.15 3.83
N SER A 60 -2.66 10.18 2.94
CA SER A 60 -2.57 9.25 1.82
C SER A 60 -2.21 7.86 2.31
N VAL A 61 -1.34 7.75 3.31
CA VAL A 61 -1.03 6.47 3.95
C VAL A 61 -2.26 5.89 4.63
N LYS A 62 -3.01 6.70 5.39
CA LYS A 62 -4.26 6.25 6.02
C LYS A 62 -5.25 5.67 5.00
N MET A 63 -5.50 6.39 3.91
CA MET A 63 -6.35 5.92 2.82
C MET A 63 -5.84 4.59 2.21
N LEU A 64 -4.52 4.40 2.09
CA LEU A 64 -3.96 3.15 1.57
C LEU A 64 -4.09 1.99 2.57
N LEU A 65 -4.00 2.24 3.88
CA LEU A 65 -4.23 1.24 4.91
C LEU A 65 -5.70 0.80 4.92
N GLU A 66 -6.64 1.75 4.89
CA GLU A 66 -8.08 1.46 4.76
C GLU A 66 -8.37 0.67 3.48
N ARG A 67 -7.68 0.99 2.37
CA ARG A 67 -7.80 0.22 1.13
C ARG A 67 -7.21 -1.18 1.27
N ALA A 68 -6.08 -1.34 1.95
CA ALA A 68 -5.47 -2.64 2.20
C ALA A 68 -6.39 -3.55 3.04
N GLU A 69 -7.07 -3.00 4.04
CA GLU A 69 -8.11 -3.73 4.80
C GLU A 69 -9.25 -4.18 3.90
N ARG A 70 -9.76 -3.30 3.03
CA ARG A 70 -10.82 -3.64 2.07
C ARG A 70 -10.40 -4.71 1.05
N LEU A 71 -9.10 -4.80 0.76
CA LEU A 71 -8.52 -5.84 -0.10
C LEU A 71 -8.19 -7.14 0.67
N GLY A 72 -8.41 -7.18 1.99
CA GLY A 72 -8.09 -8.33 2.83
C GLY A 72 -6.59 -8.55 3.05
N LEU A 73 -5.77 -7.52 2.81
CA LEU A 73 -4.31 -7.57 2.97
C LEU A 73 -3.85 -7.36 4.42
N MET A 74 -4.77 -6.88 5.27
CA MET A 74 -4.57 -6.71 6.70
C MET A 74 -5.85 -7.10 7.45
N PRO A 75 -5.74 -7.56 8.71
CA PRO A 75 -6.92 -7.68 9.56
C PRO A 75 -7.59 -6.31 9.72
N TYR A 76 -8.92 -6.30 9.76
CA TYR A 76 -9.69 -5.09 10.08
C TYR A 76 -9.36 -4.68 11.52
N GLU A 77 -8.59 -3.61 11.67
CA GLU A 77 -8.32 -3.01 12.97
C GLU A 77 -9.38 -1.93 13.18
N SER A 78 -10.44 -2.29 13.89
CA SER A 78 -11.49 -1.36 14.30
C SER A 78 -10.82 -0.10 14.87
N SER A 79 -11.07 1.07 14.27
CA SER A 79 -10.52 2.38 14.69
C SER A 79 -11.03 2.85 16.07
N GLN A 80 -11.27 1.92 16.99
CA GLN A 80 -11.86 2.08 18.31
C GLN A 80 -10.97 1.42 19.36
N ASN A 81 -9.73 1.86 19.50
CA ASN A 81 -9.00 1.67 20.76
C ASN A 81 -8.09 2.86 21.04
N GLN A 82 -8.73 4.01 21.25
CA GLN A 82 -8.15 5.15 21.94
C GLN A 82 -9.18 5.53 23.02
N MET A 83 -9.06 4.89 24.18
CA MET A 83 -9.61 5.41 25.44
C MET A 83 -8.63 6.43 26.02
#